data_AF-X1M6S8-F1
#
_entry.id   AF-X1M6S8-F1
#
_cell.length_a   1.000
_cell.length_b   1.000
_cell.length_c   1.000
_cell.angle_alpha   90.00
_cell.angle_beta   90.00
_cell.angle_gamma   90.00
#
_symmetry.space_group_name_H-M   'P 1'
#
loop_
_entity.id
_entity.type
_entity.pdbx_description
1 polymer ?
#
loop_
_entity_poly.entity_id
_entity_poly.type
_entity_poly.pdbx_seq_one_letter_code
_entity_poly.pdbx_strand_id
1 'polypeptide(L)'
;MGLTRASFNARFKSERTWVILAAVAVLIIVLTTLQWDVNGSQSPYATDVGEIQNALPRWGTLHFTGYPLYTFAGSAWVSFLRLLGVAPAAGASLFSAMWGAVAAALVVLLAVELGVPAPTAFLASLVASLTRSAWIYSSLAEVHSLTMALSLATLLLALRFGRSGARR
;
A
#
# COMPACT_ATOMS: atom_id res chain seq x y z
N MET A 1 -33.94 -8.99 8.02
CA MET A 1 -33.58 -10.41 7.87
C MET A 1 -32.26 -10.61 8.61
N GLY A 2 -32.29 -11.15 9.83
CA GLY A 2 -31.12 -11.23 10.71
C GLY A 2 -30.15 -12.32 10.23
N LEU A 3 -28.93 -11.94 9.86
CA LEU A 3 -27.86 -12.89 9.56
C LEU A 3 -27.57 -13.72 10.82
N THR A 4 -27.59 -15.04 10.69
CA THR A 4 -27.20 -15.93 11.78
C THR A 4 -25.70 -15.76 12.05
N ARG A 5 -25.25 -16.04 13.27
CA ARG A 5 -23.84 -15.92 13.66
C ARG A 5 -22.91 -16.75 12.73
N ALA A 6 -23.42 -17.86 12.22
CA ALA A 6 -22.74 -18.71 11.24
C ALA A 6 -22.63 -18.05 9.85
N SER A 7 -23.70 -17.42 9.34
CA SER A 7 -23.66 -16.72 8.04
C SER A 7 -22.78 -15.47 8.07
N PHE A 8 -22.75 -14.76 9.21
CA PHE A 8 -21.83 -13.65 9.43
C PHE A 8 -20.36 -14.12 9.39
N ASN A 9 -20.03 -15.19 10.12
CA ASN A 9 -18.68 -15.74 10.15
C ASN A 9 -18.21 -16.29 8.78
N ALA A 10 -19.10 -16.93 8.02
CA ALA A 10 -18.77 -17.44 6.69
C ALA A 10 -18.50 -16.30 5.68
N ARG A 11 -19.34 -15.24 5.72
CA ARG A 11 -19.13 -14.03 4.92
C ARG A 11 -17.82 -13.34 5.29
N PHE A 12 -17.54 -13.17 6.58
CA PHE A 12 -16.30 -12.54 7.07
C PHE A 12 -15.04 -13.32 6.67
N LYS A 13 -15.10 -14.67 6.72
CA LYS A 13 -14.00 -15.52 6.24
C LYS A 13 -13.79 -15.38 4.73
N SER A 14 -14.86 -15.35 3.94
CA SER A 14 -14.79 -15.18 2.49
C SER A 14 -14.18 -13.83 2.11
N GLU A 15 -14.64 -12.74 2.72
CA GLU A 15 -14.15 -11.38 2.45
C GLU A 15 -12.65 -11.25 2.78
N ARG A 16 -12.20 -11.85 3.89
CA ARG A 16 -10.78 -11.84 4.27
C ARG A 16 -9.88 -12.51 3.22
N THR A 17 -10.33 -13.60 2.61
CA THR A 17 -9.56 -14.28 1.54
C THR A 17 -9.33 -13.35 0.36
N TRP A 18 -10.36 -12.63 -0.11
CA TRP A 18 -10.23 -11.72 -1.24
C TRP A 18 -9.32 -10.52 -0.96
N VAL A 19 -9.34 -10.01 0.27
CA VAL A 19 -8.44 -8.92 0.71
C VAL A 19 -6.98 -9.38 0.68
N ILE A 20 -6.69 -10.58 1.21
CA ILE A 20 -5.34 -11.16 1.19
C ILE A 20 -4.90 -11.43 -0.26
N LEU A 21 -5.78 -12.01 -1.08
CA LEU A 21 -5.49 -12.28 -2.48
C LEU A 21 -5.15 -11.00 -3.25
N ALA A 22 -5.88 -9.90 -3.02
CA ALA A 22 -5.57 -8.61 -3.64
C ALA A 22 -4.17 -8.10 -3.25
N ALA A 23 -3.87 -8.06 -1.95
CA ALA A 23 -2.56 -7.62 -1.48
C ALA A 23 -1.43 -8.47 -2.04
N VAL A 24 -1.57 -9.80 -1.99
CA VAL A 24 -0.55 -10.73 -2.48
C VAL A 24 -0.39 -10.63 -4.00
N ALA A 25 -1.49 -10.57 -4.76
CA ALA A 25 -1.44 -10.47 -6.21
C ALA A 25 -0.76 -9.17 -6.65
N VAL A 26 -1.14 -8.03 -6.07
CA VAL A 26 -0.51 -6.74 -6.39
C VAL A 26 0.95 -6.71 -5.96
N LEU A 27 1.29 -7.25 -4.78
CA LEU A 27 2.68 -7.35 -4.36
C LEU A 27 3.52 -8.18 -5.34
N ILE A 28 3.04 -9.36 -5.75
CA ILE A 28 3.73 -10.20 -6.74
C ILE A 28 3.94 -9.43 -8.05
N ILE A 29 2.90 -8.75 -8.56
CA ILE A 29 3.00 -8.00 -9.82
C ILE A 29 4.01 -6.86 -9.69
N VAL A 30 3.92 -6.05 -8.63
CA VAL A 30 4.84 -4.94 -8.38
C VAL A 30 6.28 -5.44 -8.23
N LEU A 31 6.50 -6.59 -7.59
CA LEU A 31 7.82 -7.19 -7.45
C LEU A 31 8.46 -7.55 -8.80
N THR A 32 7.67 -7.79 -9.85
CA THR A 32 8.21 -8.05 -11.20
C THR A 32 8.81 -6.81 -11.87
N THR A 33 8.47 -5.61 -11.39
CA THR A 33 8.94 -4.32 -11.92
C THR A 33 9.57 -3.43 -10.86
N LEU A 34 9.89 -3.99 -9.69
CA LEU A 34 10.48 -3.25 -8.58
C LEU A 34 11.83 -2.67 -9.01
N GLN A 35 12.10 -1.42 -8.63
CA GLN A 35 13.43 -0.85 -8.77
C GLN A 35 14.36 -1.37 -7.66
N TRP A 36 15.24 -2.29 -8.02
CA TRP A 36 16.21 -2.90 -7.11
C TRP A 36 17.45 -2.02 -6.87
N ASP A 37 17.85 -1.25 -7.89
CA ASP A 37 19.08 -0.47 -7.88
C ASP A 37 18.85 1.03 -7.64
N VAL A 38 19.94 1.77 -7.48
CA VAL A 38 19.93 3.21 -7.31
C VAL A 38 19.30 3.88 -8.54
N ASN A 39 18.39 4.82 -8.31
CA ASN A 39 17.74 5.55 -9.39
C ASN A 39 18.68 6.52 -10.10
N GLY A 40 18.74 6.41 -11.43
CA GLY A 40 19.36 7.37 -12.33
C GLY A 40 18.42 7.90 -13.42
N SER A 41 17.12 7.58 -13.32
CA SER A 41 16.13 7.95 -14.32
C SER A 41 15.78 9.44 -14.26
N GLN A 42 15.61 10.06 -15.43
CA GLN A 42 15.08 11.43 -15.59
C GLN A 42 13.56 11.44 -15.76
N SER A 43 12.89 10.31 -15.52
CA SER A 43 11.44 10.23 -15.57
C SER A 43 10.81 11.16 -14.54
N PRO A 44 9.72 11.89 -14.88
CA PRO A 44 9.00 12.71 -13.90
C PRO A 44 8.48 11.92 -12.69
N TYR A 45 8.25 10.61 -12.86
CA TYR A 45 7.82 9.71 -11.77
C TYR A 45 8.95 9.30 -10.83
N ALA A 46 10.20 9.68 -11.12
CA ALA A 46 11.38 9.26 -10.38
C ALA A 46 12.20 10.44 -9.83
N THR A 47 11.58 11.62 -9.74
CA THR A 47 12.23 12.87 -9.33
C THR A 47 12.82 12.76 -7.93
N ASP A 48 12.07 12.17 -6.99
CA ASP A 48 12.44 12.16 -5.57
C ASP A 48 13.04 10.80 -5.14
N VAL A 49 12.94 9.79 -5.99
CA VAL A 49 13.36 8.41 -5.70
C VAL A 49 14.81 8.34 -5.22
N GLY A 50 15.73 9.04 -5.90
CA GLY A 50 17.15 9.01 -5.55
C GLY A 50 17.42 9.62 -4.17
N GLU A 51 16.69 10.70 -3.82
CA GLU A 51 16.75 11.31 -2.50
C GLU A 51 16.20 10.36 -1.44
N ILE A 52 15.03 9.76 -1.68
CA ILE A 52 14.40 8.81 -0.76
C ILE A 52 15.30 7.59 -0.50
N GLN A 53 15.86 7.00 -1.56
CA GLN A 53 16.82 5.89 -1.45
C GLN A 53 18.07 6.27 -0.64
N ASN A 54 18.44 7.56 -0.59
CA ASN A 54 19.57 8.07 0.18
C ASN A 54 19.20 8.40 1.63
N ALA A 55 18.04 9.01 1.86
CA ALA A 55 17.60 9.53 3.14
C ALA A 55 17.16 8.42 4.11
N LEU A 56 16.33 7.48 3.66
CA LEU A 56 15.80 6.41 4.52
C LEU A 56 16.90 5.57 5.23
N PRO A 57 17.95 5.07 4.57
CA PRO A 57 18.99 4.30 5.28
C PRO A 57 19.86 5.13 6.24
N ARG A 58 19.76 6.46 6.19
CA ARG A 58 20.56 7.39 7.00
C ARG A 58 19.74 8.10 8.08
N TRP A 59 18.45 7.78 8.20
CA TRP A 59 17.52 8.54 9.05
C TRP A 59 17.54 10.05 8.69
N GLY A 60 17.72 10.33 7.40
CA GLY A 60 17.80 11.69 6.87
C GLY A 60 16.42 12.31 6.66
N THR A 61 16.42 13.60 6.35
CA THR A 61 15.23 14.36 5.99
C THR A 61 15.09 14.45 4.47
N LEU A 62 13.86 14.41 3.98
CA LEU A 62 13.55 14.69 2.58
C LEU A 62 13.37 16.20 2.36
N HIS A 63 13.41 16.62 1.10
CA HIS A 63 13.02 17.96 0.68
C HIS A 63 11.65 18.36 1.27
N PHE A 64 11.41 19.66 1.43
CA PHE A 64 10.15 20.19 1.96
C PHE A 64 8.96 19.65 1.14
N THR A 65 7.98 18.95 1.71
CA THR A 65 7.45 19.02 3.10
C THR A 65 8.04 18.03 4.13
N GLY A 66 8.99 17.17 3.75
CA GLY A 66 9.76 16.31 4.67
C GLY A 66 9.10 14.99 5.14
N TYR A 67 7.78 14.83 5.00
CA TYR A 67 7.01 13.60 5.23
C TYR A 67 7.43 12.76 6.47
N PRO A 68 7.34 13.29 7.71
CA PRO A 68 7.96 12.69 8.90
C PRO A 68 7.49 11.26 9.22
N LEU A 69 6.20 10.95 9.00
CA LEU A 69 5.69 9.59 9.19
C LEU A 69 6.32 8.60 8.20
N TYR A 70 6.41 9.01 6.93
CA TYR A 70 7.00 8.20 5.87
C TYR A 70 8.49 7.97 6.13
N THR A 71 9.23 9.02 6.47
CA THR A 71 10.68 8.93 6.69
C THR A 71 11.02 8.10 7.93
N PHE A 72 10.29 8.26 9.04
CA PHE A 72 10.52 7.47 10.25
C PHE A 72 10.22 5.98 10.03
N ALA A 73 9.04 5.65 9.51
CA ALA A 73 8.64 4.26 9.25
C ALA A 73 9.51 3.61 8.16
N GLY A 74 9.83 4.35 7.09
CA GLY A 74 10.70 3.91 6.01
C GLY A 74 12.14 3.69 6.50
N SER A 75 12.68 4.57 7.35
CA SER A 75 14.03 4.41 7.90
C SER A 75 14.13 3.17 8.79
N ALA A 76 13.12 2.91 9.63
CA ALA A 76 13.05 1.70 10.43
C ALA A 76 12.97 0.44 9.54
N TRP A 77 12.12 0.47 8.51
CA TRP A 77 11.98 -0.62 7.54
C TRP A 77 13.27 -0.92 6.80
N VAL A 78 13.91 0.09 6.20
CA VAL A 78 15.17 -0.07 5.46
C VAL A 78 16.30 -0.52 6.38
N SER A 79 16.37 0.02 7.60
CA SER A 79 17.34 -0.43 8.61
C SER A 79 17.18 -1.92 8.94
N PHE A 80 15.94 -2.38 9.13
CA PHE A 80 15.65 -3.80 9.37
C PHE A 80 16.05 -4.68 8.17
N LEU A 81 15.63 -4.32 6.96
CA LEU A 81 15.96 -5.11 5.77
C LEU A 81 17.47 -5.17 5.49
N ARG A 82 18.20 -4.10 5.83
CA ARG A 82 19.65 -4.09 5.73
C ARG A 82 20.32 -5.13 6.64
N LEU A 83 19.74 -5.43 7.81
CA LEU A 83 20.21 -6.53 8.67
C LEU A 83 20.05 -7.91 7.99
N LEU A 84 19.13 -8.01 7.03
CA LEU A 84 18.88 -9.21 6.23
C LEU A 84 19.67 -9.21 4.91
N GLY A 85 20.58 -8.26 4.71
CA GLY A 85 21.41 -8.17 3.51
C GLY A 85 20.75 -7.50 2.30
N VAL A 86 19.56 -6.89 2.46
CA VAL A 86 18.91 -6.16 1.38
C VAL A 86 19.58 -4.80 1.17
N ALA A 87 19.91 -4.48 -0.09
CA ALA A 87 20.48 -3.19 -0.45
C ALA A 87 19.51 -2.03 -0.11
N PRO A 88 19.99 -0.88 0.41
CA PRO A 88 19.13 0.23 0.79
C PRO A 88 18.18 0.74 -0.31
N ALA A 89 18.66 0.80 -1.56
CA ALA A 89 17.86 1.22 -2.71
C ALA A 89 16.64 0.31 -2.92
N ALA A 90 16.87 -1.02 -2.97
CA ALA A 90 15.81 -2.02 -3.01
C ALA A 90 14.89 -1.94 -1.78
N GLY A 91 15.46 -1.79 -0.58
CA GLY A 91 14.70 -1.71 0.67
C GLY A 91 13.69 -0.56 0.66
N ALA A 92 14.08 0.59 0.10
CA ALA A 92 13.20 1.75 -0.05
C ALA A 92 12.07 1.49 -1.07
N SER A 93 12.36 0.89 -2.22
CA SER A 93 11.33 0.50 -3.20
C SER A 93 10.37 -0.56 -2.63
N LEU A 94 10.90 -1.54 -1.87
CA LEU A 94 10.10 -2.56 -1.18
C LEU A 94 9.12 -1.96 -0.16
N PHE A 95 9.50 -0.84 0.49
CA PHE A 95 8.60 -0.13 1.38
C PHE A 95 7.38 0.39 0.63
N SER A 96 7.60 1.02 -0.52
CA SER A 96 6.52 1.50 -1.39
C SER A 96 5.69 0.35 -1.97
N ALA A 97 6.30 -0.78 -2.32
CA ALA A 97 5.60 -1.97 -2.79
C ALA A 97 4.68 -2.56 -1.71
N MET A 98 5.14 -2.60 -0.46
CA MET A 98 4.34 -3.05 0.68
C MET A 98 3.11 -2.16 0.87
N TRP A 99 3.27 -0.84 0.82
CA TRP A 99 2.13 0.09 0.94
C TRP A 99 1.20 0.04 -0.27
N GLY A 100 1.71 -0.22 -1.48
CA GLY A 100 0.89 -0.49 -2.66
C GLY A 100 0.00 -1.73 -2.47
N ALA A 101 0.55 -2.81 -1.90
CA ALA A 101 -0.21 -4.02 -1.57
C ALA A 101 -1.26 -3.75 -0.47
N VAL A 102 -0.92 -2.97 0.56
CA VAL A 102 -1.87 -2.54 1.60
C VAL A 102 -3.00 -1.70 0.98
N ALA A 103 -2.68 -0.76 0.09
CA ALA A 103 -3.67 0.04 -0.62
C ALA A 103 -4.62 -0.86 -1.43
N ALA A 104 -4.10 -1.87 -2.14
CA ALA A 104 -4.93 -2.83 -2.87
C ALA A 104 -5.91 -3.59 -1.97
N ALA A 105 -5.46 -4.07 -0.81
CA ALA A 105 -6.32 -4.68 0.20
C ALA A 105 -7.41 -3.72 0.71
N LEU A 106 -7.06 -2.45 0.95
CA LEU A 106 -8.00 -1.43 1.40
C LEU A 106 -9.04 -1.08 0.33
N VAL A 107 -8.70 -1.12 -0.96
CA VAL A 107 -9.69 -0.98 -2.05
C VAL A 107 -10.73 -2.09 -1.97
N VAL A 108 -10.31 -3.35 -1.79
CA VAL A 108 -11.25 -4.47 -1.63
C VAL A 108 -12.16 -4.26 -0.42
N LEU A 109 -11.58 -3.92 0.74
CA LEU A 109 -12.35 -3.68 1.96
C LEU A 109 -13.35 -2.55 1.79
N LEU A 110 -12.95 -1.43 1.19
CA LEU A 110 -13.81 -0.28 0.95
C LEU A 110 -14.95 -0.63 -0.02
N ALA A 111 -14.65 -1.32 -1.11
CA ALA A 111 -15.66 -1.72 -2.09
C ALA A 111 -16.68 -2.72 -1.48
N VAL A 112 -16.20 -3.71 -0.73
CA VAL A 112 -17.07 -4.66 -0.01
C VAL A 112 -17.93 -3.94 1.02
N GLU A 113 -17.36 -2.99 1.77
CA GLU A 113 -18.11 -2.16 2.70
C GLU A 113 -19.20 -1.37 1.95
N LEU A 114 -18.94 -0.87 0.75
CA LEU A 114 -19.93 -0.23 -0.12
C LEU A 114 -20.97 -1.18 -0.74
N GLY A 115 -20.90 -2.49 -0.46
CA GLY A 115 -21.86 -3.49 -0.92
C GLY A 115 -21.47 -4.19 -2.24
N VAL A 116 -20.25 -3.96 -2.74
CA VAL A 116 -19.75 -4.64 -3.94
C VAL A 116 -19.40 -6.11 -3.59
N PRO A 117 -19.78 -7.10 -4.43
CA PRO A 117 -19.35 -8.48 -4.23
C PRO A 117 -17.81 -8.61 -4.19
N ALA A 118 -17.29 -9.42 -3.26
CA ALA A 118 -15.85 -9.52 -3.03
C ALA A 118 -15.00 -9.89 -4.27
N PRO A 119 -15.43 -10.79 -5.18
CA PRO A 119 -14.69 -11.05 -6.42
C PRO A 119 -14.61 -9.82 -7.34
N THR A 120 -15.70 -9.06 -7.46
CA THR A 120 -15.74 -7.81 -8.24
C THR A 120 -14.85 -6.74 -7.60
N ALA A 121 -14.88 -6.63 -6.27
CA ALA A 121 -14.01 -5.73 -5.51
C ALA A 121 -12.53 -6.08 -5.71
N PHE A 122 -12.18 -7.36 -5.73
CA PHE A 122 -10.83 -7.84 -6.06
C PHE A 122 -10.40 -7.41 -7.48
N LEU A 123 -11.24 -7.62 -8.49
CA LEU A 123 -10.92 -7.20 -9.87
C LEU A 123 -10.77 -5.67 -9.96
N ALA A 124 -11.63 -4.91 -9.29
CA ALA A 124 -11.52 -3.45 -9.23
C ALA A 124 -10.21 -2.99 -8.56
N SER A 125 -9.79 -3.69 -7.50
CA SER A 125 -8.51 -3.46 -6.83
C SER A 125 -7.32 -3.70 -7.78
N LEU A 126 -7.35 -4.76 -8.58
CA LEU A 126 -6.30 -5.01 -9.57
C LEU A 126 -6.26 -3.90 -10.62
N VAL A 127 -7.40 -3.54 -11.20
CA VAL A 127 -7.47 -2.45 -12.20
C VAL A 127 -6.94 -1.14 -11.62
N ALA A 128 -7.35 -0.77 -10.40
CA ALA A 128 -6.88 0.44 -9.74
C ALA A 128 -5.36 0.42 -9.50
N SER A 129 -4.82 -0.71 -9.02
CA SER A 129 -3.40 -0.86 -8.70
C SER A 129 -2.51 -0.90 -9.94
N LEU A 130 -3.06 -1.32 -11.08
CA LEU A 130 -2.37 -1.39 -12.37
C LEU A 130 -2.55 -0.12 -13.23
N THR A 131 -3.20 0.91 -12.71
CA THR A 131 -3.12 2.24 -13.34
C THR A 131 -1.67 2.73 -13.30
N ARG A 132 -1.26 3.49 -14.33
CA ARG A 132 0.14 3.92 -14.52
C ARG A 132 0.76 4.47 -13.23
N SER A 133 0.12 5.45 -12.61
CA SER A 133 0.67 6.12 -11.42
C SER A 133 0.73 5.18 -10.21
N ALA A 134 -0.33 4.41 -9.95
CA ALA A 134 -0.36 3.49 -8.81
C ALA A 134 0.72 2.40 -8.94
N TRP A 135 0.88 1.85 -10.15
CA TRP A 135 1.87 0.81 -10.43
C TRP A 135 3.29 1.35 -10.32
N ILE A 136 3.59 2.49 -10.94
CA ILE A 136 4.92 3.09 -10.89
C ILE A 136 5.29 3.46 -9.45
N TYR A 137 4.42 4.15 -8.72
CA TYR A 137 4.71 4.56 -7.34
C TYR A 137 4.69 3.43 -6.32
N SER A 138 4.19 2.25 -6.69
CA SER A 138 4.38 1.03 -5.90
C SER A 138 5.71 0.34 -6.23
N SER A 139 6.26 0.57 -7.43
CA SER A 139 7.49 -0.07 -7.91
C SER A 139 8.77 0.71 -7.60
N LEU A 140 8.66 2.02 -7.38
CA LEU A 140 9.77 2.93 -7.05
C LEU A 140 9.71 3.36 -5.58
N ALA A 141 10.83 3.80 -5.03
CA ALA A 141 10.89 4.37 -3.68
C ALA A 141 10.23 5.75 -3.64
N GLU A 142 8.91 5.77 -3.39
CA GLU A 142 8.07 6.96 -3.40
C GLU A 142 7.08 7.00 -2.23
N VAL A 143 6.66 8.20 -1.84
CA VAL A 143 5.73 8.43 -0.71
C VAL A 143 4.28 8.11 -1.06
N HIS A 144 3.94 8.14 -2.35
CA HIS A 144 2.56 8.14 -2.82
C HIS A 144 1.78 6.87 -2.44
N SER A 145 2.42 5.70 -2.39
CA SER A 145 1.76 4.44 -2.00
C SER A 145 1.30 4.43 -0.55
N LEU A 146 2.10 4.98 0.37
CA LEU A 146 1.67 5.20 1.76
C LEU A 146 0.49 6.18 1.80
N THR A 147 0.57 7.30 1.08
CA THR A 147 -0.52 8.29 1.03
C THR A 147 -1.82 7.68 0.48
N MET A 148 -1.74 6.84 -0.55
CA MET A 148 -2.88 6.09 -1.08
C MET A 148 -3.50 5.19 -0.01
N ALA A 149 -2.67 4.41 0.69
CA ALA A 149 -3.15 3.53 1.77
C ALA A 149 -3.83 4.32 2.90
N LEU A 150 -3.22 5.42 3.36
CA LEU A 150 -3.80 6.26 4.42
C LEU A 150 -5.10 6.92 3.97
N SER A 151 -5.20 7.35 2.71
CA SER A 151 -6.41 7.94 2.15
C SER A 151 -7.55 6.91 2.11
N LEU A 152 -7.27 5.70 1.62
CA LEU A 152 -8.26 4.61 1.59
C LEU A 152 -8.68 4.17 2.99
N ALA A 153 -7.74 4.08 3.94
CA ALA A 153 -8.05 3.77 5.33
C ALA A 153 -8.95 4.84 5.95
N THR A 154 -8.67 6.12 5.69
CA THR A 154 -9.49 7.24 6.17
C THR A 154 -10.92 7.17 5.61
N LEU A 155 -11.06 6.90 4.31
CA LEU A 155 -12.38 6.72 3.67
C LEU A 155 -13.14 5.52 4.27
N LEU A 156 -12.46 4.40 4.48
CA LEU A 156 -13.06 3.21 5.08
C LEU A 156 -13.53 3.48 6.51
N LEU A 157 -12.72 4.14 7.33
CA LEU A 157 -13.08 4.51 8.70
C LEU A 157 -14.26 5.50 8.72
N ALA A 158 -14.24 6.51 7.85
CA ALA A 158 -15.33 7.47 7.72
C ALA A 158 -16.65 6.79 7.33
N LEU A 159 -16.61 5.86 6.37
CA LEU A 159 -17.78 5.08 5.95
C LEU A 159 -18.36 4.24 7.09
N ARG A 160 -17.49 3.56 7.86
CA ARG A 160 -17.90 2.73 9.02
C ARG A 160 -18.45 3.57 10.17
N PHE A 161 -17.83 4.72 10.43
CA PHE A 161 -18.29 5.67 11.44
C PHE A 161 -19.68 6.21 11.07
N GLY A 162 -19.87 6.65 9.81
CA GLY A 162 -21.15 7.17 9.34
C GLY A 162 -22.32 6.18 9.44
N ARG A 163 -22.06 4.87 9.38
CA ARG A 163 -23.09 3.82 9.52
C ARG A 163 -23.47 3.50 10.95
N SER A 164 -22.51 3.54 11.86
CA SER A 164 -22.68 2.99 13.21
C SER A 164 -22.64 4.03 14.33
N GLY A 165 -22.10 5.22 14.07
CA GLY A 165 -21.80 6.24 15.08
C GLY A 165 -20.74 5.80 16.11
N ALA A 166 -20.27 4.55 16.04
CA ALA A 166 -19.32 4.00 16.97
C ALA A 166 -17.90 4.40 16.56
N ARG A 167 -17.14 4.94 17.52
CA ARG A 167 -15.68 5.06 17.43
C ARG A 167 -15.13 3.64 17.58
N ARG A 168 -14.93 2.92 16.47
CA ARG A 168 -14.23 1.63 16.49
C ARG A 168 -12.81 1.82 16.00
#